data_AF-A0A7S3CSE3-F1
#
_entry.id   AF-A0A7S3CSE3-F1
#
_cell.length_a   1.000
_cell.length_b   1.000
_cell.length_c   1.000
_cell.angle_alpha   90.00
_cell.angle_beta   90.00
_cell.angle_gamma   90.00
#
_symmetry.space_group_name_H-M   'P 1'
#
loop_
_entity.id
_entity.type
_entity.pdbx_description
1 polymer ?
#
loop_
_entity_poly.entity_id
_entity_poly.type
_entity_poly.pdbx_seq_one_letter_code
_entity_poly.pdbx_strand_id
1 'polypeptide(L)'
;MVYIISTILRKAMDKHEYLKKDSKVEELWKYLMLLPHDYSYNALFNETTRNLMQKVEFVHGGAEYDELFPRGIPTSIEIHTSSGEVLESGLIEFPGGHSQNETVSLSNILQHKFKRLGSSALEKDELVQFVMNLENISELDNEQLKSIYECNIKYADQPLDMDINDAKDEA
;
A
#
# COMPACT_ATOMS: atom_id res chain seq x y z
N MET A 1 9.01 0.32 -9.54
CA MET A 1 9.11 -0.81 -8.59
C MET A 1 10.18 -0.59 -7.51
N VAL A 2 11.43 -0.24 -7.86
CA VAL A 2 12.50 0.07 -6.87
C VAL A 2 12.07 1.02 -5.75
N TYR A 3 11.43 2.15 -6.09
CA TYR A 3 10.94 3.11 -5.11
C TYR A 3 9.97 2.49 -4.10
N ILE A 4 9.03 1.66 -4.57
CA ILE A 4 8.00 1.03 -3.72
C ILE A 4 8.65 0.10 -2.70
N ILE A 5 9.53 -0.79 -3.16
CA ILE A 5 10.25 -1.74 -2.29
C ILE A 5 11.10 -0.99 -1.28
N SER A 6 11.89 -0.02 -1.73
CA SER A 6 12.75 0.79 -0.86
C SER A 6 11.95 1.63 0.15
N THR A 7 10.80 2.16 -0.25
CA THR A 7 9.93 2.94 0.65
C THR A 7 9.31 2.05 1.72
N ILE A 8 8.83 0.85 1.36
CA ILE A 8 8.30 -0.12 2.32
C ILE A 8 9.41 -0.55 3.29
N LEU A 9 10.60 -0.87 2.78
CA LEU A 9 11.74 -1.26 3.61
C LEU A 9 12.14 -0.14 4.58
N ARG A 10 12.25 1.11 4.10
CA ARG A 10 12.47 2.27 4.97
C ARG A 10 11.38 2.38 6.04
N LYS A 11 10.08 2.28 5.67
CA LYS A 11 8.99 2.32 6.68
C LYS A 11 9.10 1.21 7.71
N ALA A 12 9.52 0.02 7.29
CA ALA A 12 9.72 -1.11 8.20
C ALA A 12 10.88 -0.84 9.16
N MET A 13 11.98 -0.25 8.69
CA MET A 13 13.11 0.18 9.53
C MET A 13 12.70 1.28 10.51
N ASP A 14 12.00 2.32 10.04
CA ASP A 14 11.53 3.44 10.88
C ASP A 14 10.57 2.97 11.99
N LYS A 15 9.82 1.89 11.74
CA LYS A 15 8.80 1.36 12.63
C LYS A 15 9.19 0.03 13.29
N HIS A 16 10.46 -0.36 13.22
CA HIS A 16 10.90 -1.71 13.59
C HIS A 16 10.52 -2.10 15.03
N GLU A 17 10.51 -1.16 15.97
CA GLU A 17 10.10 -1.38 17.37
C GLU A 17 8.65 -1.87 17.52
N TYR A 18 7.78 -1.53 16.57
CA TYR A 18 6.37 -1.92 16.55
C TYR A 18 6.11 -3.17 15.71
N LEU A 19 7.12 -3.66 14.98
CA LEU A 19 7.02 -4.88 14.19
C LEU A 19 7.37 -6.08 15.08
N LYS A 20 6.37 -6.88 15.41
CA LYS A 20 6.58 -8.15 16.10
C LYS A 20 7.10 -9.20 15.12
N LYS A 21 8.03 -10.03 15.58
CA LYS A 21 8.60 -11.13 14.79
C LYS A 21 7.54 -12.10 14.27
N ASP A 22 6.48 -12.33 15.04
CA ASP A 22 5.40 -13.26 14.71
C ASP A 22 4.17 -12.56 14.10
N SER A 23 4.34 -11.33 13.58
CA SER A 23 3.25 -10.62 12.90
C SER A 23 2.81 -11.38 11.66
N LYS A 24 1.49 -11.54 11.50
CA LYS A 24 0.90 -12.10 10.28
C LYS A 24 1.17 -11.16 9.10
N VAL A 25 1.38 -11.73 7.91
CA VAL A 25 1.61 -10.98 6.65
C VAL A 25 0.53 -9.94 6.40
N GLU A 26 -0.74 -10.27 6.63
CA GLU A 26 -1.86 -9.34 6.47
C GLU A 26 -1.73 -8.11 7.37
N GLU A 27 -1.31 -8.29 8.62
CA GLU A 27 -1.14 -7.19 9.58
C GLU A 27 0.08 -6.32 9.22
N LEU A 28 1.19 -6.94 8.80
CA LEU A 28 2.35 -6.22 8.28
C LEU A 28 1.97 -5.38 7.06
N TRP A 29 1.19 -5.96 6.14
CA TRP A 29 0.72 -5.26 4.94
C TRP A 29 -0.15 -4.05 5.31
N LYS A 30 -1.14 -4.22 6.20
CA LYS A 30 -2.01 -3.13 6.67
C LYS A 30 -1.21 -2.01 7.33
N TYR A 31 -0.17 -2.36 8.10
CA TYR A 31 0.64 -1.41 8.85
C TYR A 31 1.68 -0.66 8.00
N LEU A 32 2.23 -1.34 6.98
CA LEU A 32 3.26 -0.80 6.09
C LEU A 32 2.71 -0.26 4.76
N MET A 33 1.41 -0.42 4.50
CA MET A 33 0.71 0.08 3.31
C MET A 33 1.19 1.47 2.91
N LEU A 34 1.54 1.61 1.63
CA LEU A 34 1.85 2.91 1.05
C LEU A 34 0.55 3.67 0.74
N LEU A 35 0.50 4.92 1.18
CA LEU A 35 -0.61 5.85 1.02
C LEU A 35 -0.18 7.02 0.11
N PRO A 36 -1.10 7.90 -0.32
CA PRO A 36 -0.76 9.00 -1.22
C PRO A 36 0.43 9.87 -0.74
N HIS A 37 0.53 10.15 0.56
CA HIS A 37 1.65 10.93 1.12
C HIS A 37 3.01 10.22 0.98
N ASP A 38 3.05 8.89 0.86
CA ASP A 38 4.28 8.13 0.58
C ASP A 38 4.78 8.36 -0.86
N TYR A 39 4.06 9.13 -1.67
CA TYR A 39 4.45 9.59 -3.00
C TYR A 39 4.48 11.12 -3.11
N SER A 40 4.43 11.84 -1.99
CA SER A 40 4.64 13.29 -1.95
C SER A 40 6.05 13.67 -2.43
N TYR A 41 6.25 14.93 -2.81
CA TYR A 41 7.57 15.44 -3.21
C TYR A 41 8.66 15.07 -2.20
N ASN A 42 8.45 15.39 -0.92
CA ASN A 42 9.39 15.05 0.15
C ASN A 42 9.64 13.54 0.31
N ALA A 43 8.63 12.71 0.12
CA ALA A 43 8.79 11.24 0.17
C ALA A 43 9.63 10.73 -1.01
N LEU A 44 9.39 11.27 -2.22
CA LEU A 44 10.12 10.91 -3.43
C LEU A 44 11.61 11.28 -3.33
N PHE A 45 11.97 12.34 -2.61
CA PHE A 45 13.35 12.79 -2.42
C PHE A 45 13.97 12.37 -1.09
N ASN A 46 13.32 11.48 -0.33
CA ASN A 46 13.89 10.96 0.91
C ASN A 46 15.24 10.25 0.68
N GLU A 47 16.29 10.74 1.34
CA GLU A 47 17.66 10.24 1.17
C GLU A 47 17.79 8.74 1.48
N THR A 48 17.18 8.27 2.57
CA THR A 48 17.20 6.85 2.94
C THR A 48 16.55 5.97 1.88
N THR A 49 15.37 6.36 1.37
CA THR A 49 14.71 5.64 0.27
C THR A 49 15.60 5.61 -0.97
N ARG A 50 16.22 6.73 -1.35
CA ARG A 50 17.12 6.81 -2.52
C ARG A 50 18.36 5.92 -2.35
N ASN A 51 18.97 5.91 -1.16
CA ASN A 51 20.11 5.05 -0.85
C ASN A 51 19.74 3.56 -0.90
N LEU A 52 18.53 3.19 -0.46
CA LEU A 52 18.02 1.83 -0.59
C LEU A 52 17.75 1.45 -2.05
N MET A 53 17.23 2.36 -2.87
CA MET A 53 16.98 2.10 -4.29
C MET A 53 18.26 1.73 -5.05
N GLN A 54 19.41 2.32 -4.67
CA GLN A 54 20.71 2.01 -5.27
C GLN A 54 21.21 0.59 -4.97
N LYS A 55 20.59 -0.11 -4.01
CA LYS A 55 20.94 -1.49 -3.62
C LYS A 55 20.05 -2.55 -4.28
N VAL A 56 19.04 -2.14 -5.05
CA VAL A 56 18.07 -3.05 -5.66
C VAL A 56 18.46 -3.33 -7.10
N GLU A 57 18.59 -4.61 -7.42
CA GLU A 57 18.82 -5.11 -8.78
C GLU A 57 17.60 -5.93 -9.23
N PHE A 58 17.29 -5.89 -10.52
CA PHE A 58 16.26 -6.74 -11.12
C PHE A 58 16.91 -7.80 -11.99
N VAL A 59 16.54 -9.04 -11.73
CA VAL A 59 16.99 -10.20 -12.50
C VAL A 59 15.77 -10.85 -13.13
N HIS A 60 15.91 -11.31 -14.38
CA HIS A 60 14.87 -12.08 -15.04
C HIS A 60 14.76 -13.47 -14.39
N GLY A 61 13.56 -13.84 -13.95
CA GLY A 61 13.35 -15.11 -13.21
C GLY A 61 13.58 -16.38 -14.03
N GLY A 62 13.51 -16.28 -15.37
CA GLY A 62 13.76 -17.38 -16.29
C GLY A 62 12.51 -18.19 -16.62
N ALA A 63 12.69 -19.33 -17.29
CA ALA A 63 11.59 -20.12 -17.85
C ALA A 63 10.55 -20.52 -16.79
N GLU A 64 10.98 -20.85 -15.57
CA GLU A 64 10.07 -21.21 -14.46
C GLU A 64 9.10 -20.08 -14.10
N TYR A 65 9.54 -18.82 -14.21
CA TYR A 65 8.69 -17.66 -13.96
C TYR A 65 7.84 -17.35 -15.19
N ASP A 66 8.42 -17.43 -16.40
CA ASP A 66 7.72 -17.13 -17.63
C ASP A 66 6.51 -18.05 -17.87
N GLU A 67 6.66 -19.35 -17.54
CA GLU A 67 5.59 -20.35 -17.69
C GLU A 67 4.37 -20.06 -16.81
N LEU A 68 4.54 -19.31 -15.71
CA LEU A 68 3.45 -18.92 -14.80
C LEU A 68 2.73 -17.65 -15.27
N PHE A 69 3.32 -16.88 -16.19
CA PHE A 69 2.68 -15.70 -16.78
C PHE A 69 1.85 -16.10 -18.02
N PRO A 70 0.64 -15.54 -18.25
CA PRO A 70 -0.02 -14.45 -17.52
C PRO A 70 -0.97 -14.93 -16.41
N ARG A 71 -0.93 -16.21 -16.02
CA ARG A 71 -1.81 -16.73 -14.96
C ARG A 71 -1.58 -15.99 -13.65
N GLY A 72 -0.32 -15.81 -13.27
CA GLY A 72 0.09 -15.06 -12.09
C GLY A 72 1.06 -13.91 -12.41
N ILE A 73 1.61 -13.32 -11.35
CA ILE A 73 2.66 -12.31 -11.41
C ILE A 73 3.84 -12.85 -10.59
N PRO A 74 4.56 -13.86 -11.11
CA PRO A 74 5.60 -14.57 -10.38
C PRO A 74 6.74 -13.62 -10.03
N THR A 75 7.05 -13.50 -8.75
CA THR A 75 8.11 -12.62 -8.24
C THR A 75 8.70 -13.20 -6.97
N SER A 76 10.00 -13.01 -6.77
CA SER A 76 10.71 -13.32 -5.54
C SER A 76 11.63 -12.15 -5.17
N ILE A 77 12.03 -12.09 -3.90
CA ILE A 77 12.98 -11.11 -3.37
C ILE A 77 14.00 -11.86 -2.52
N GLU A 78 15.27 -11.51 -2.72
CA GLU A 78 16.38 -11.90 -1.87
C GLU A 78 17.02 -10.65 -1.25
N ILE A 79 17.34 -10.71 0.04
CA ILE A 79 18.02 -9.63 0.76
C ILE A 79 19.31 -10.18 1.36
N HIS A 80 20.44 -9.70 0.84
CA HIS A 80 21.76 -9.99 1.39
C HIS A 80 22.13 -8.95 2.45
N THR A 81 22.43 -9.40 3.66
CA THR A 81 22.82 -8.53 4.77
C THR A 81 24.33 -8.41 4.87
N SER A 82 24.82 -7.36 5.57
CA SER A 82 26.26 -7.18 5.80
C SER A 82 26.89 -8.26 6.69
N SER A 83 26.09 -9.02 7.45
CA SER A 83 26.56 -10.18 8.22
C SER A 83 26.70 -11.45 7.37
N GLY A 84 26.34 -11.39 6.09
CA GLY A 84 26.37 -12.53 5.16
C GLY A 84 25.11 -13.41 5.20
N GLU A 85 24.07 -13.00 5.91
CA GLU A 85 22.77 -13.68 5.88
C GLU A 85 22.02 -13.37 4.57
N VAL A 86 21.33 -14.36 4.04
CA VAL A 86 20.44 -14.23 2.88
C VAL A 86 19.02 -14.50 3.36
N LEU A 87 18.14 -13.52 3.19
CA LEU A 87 16.71 -13.64 3.49
C LEU A 87 15.95 -13.76 2.19
N GLU A 88 15.16 -14.82 2.04
CA GLU A 88 14.43 -15.13 0.81
C GLU A 88 12.92 -15.08 1.06
N SER A 89 12.17 -14.49 0.12
CA SER A 89 10.71 -14.54 0.17
C SER A 89 10.13 -15.87 -0.33
N GLY A 90 10.91 -16.63 -1.10
CA GLY A 90 10.40 -17.65 -2.01
C GLY A 90 9.62 -17.06 -3.19
N LEU A 91 9.16 -17.93 -4.08
CA LEU A 91 8.33 -17.56 -5.23
C LEU A 91 6.91 -17.19 -4.78
N ILE A 92 6.49 -15.96 -5.09
CA ILE A 92 5.11 -15.51 -4.94
C ILE A 92 4.49 -15.44 -6.33
N GLU A 93 3.61 -16.39 -6.65
CA GLU A 93 2.87 -16.39 -7.92
C GLU A 93 1.65 -15.45 -7.88
N PHE A 94 0.86 -15.54 -6.81
CA PHE A 94 -0.36 -14.76 -6.64
C PHE A 94 -0.18 -13.76 -5.50
N PRO A 95 0.17 -12.49 -5.77
CA PRO A 95 0.25 -11.48 -4.73
C PRO A 95 -1.13 -11.29 -4.05
N GLY A 96 -1.16 -10.75 -2.83
CA GLY A 96 -2.39 -10.68 -2.02
C GLY A 96 -3.58 -9.90 -2.63
N GLY A 97 -3.36 -9.13 -3.70
CA GLY A 97 -4.42 -8.46 -4.46
C GLY A 97 -4.89 -9.23 -5.71
N HIS A 98 -4.29 -10.38 -6.01
CA HIS A 98 -4.62 -11.20 -7.17
C HIS A 98 -5.91 -12.01 -6.92
N SER A 99 -6.73 -12.21 -7.95
CA SER A 99 -8.02 -12.93 -7.83
C SER A 99 -7.86 -14.40 -7.44
N GLN A 100 -6.71 -15.00 -7.76
CA GLN A 100 -6.36 -16.38 -7.38
C GLN A 100 -5.56 -16.49 -6.09
N ASN A 101 -5.35 -15.39 -5.35
CA ASN A 101 -4.70 -15.48 -4.04
C ASN A 101 -5.67 -16.02 -2.99
N GLU A 102 -5.22 -17.03 -2.24
CA GLU A 102 -6.00 -17.66 -1.16
C GLU A 102 -5.32 -17.51 0.21
N THR A 103 -4.23 -16.74 0.29
CA THR A 103 -3.36 -16.67 1.49
C THR A 103 -3.66 -15.47 2.39
N VAL A 104 -4.41 -14.48 1.89
CA VAL A 104 -4.85 -13.31 2.66
C VAL A 104 -6.34 -13.06 2.48
N SER A 105 -6.96 -12.39 3.44
CA SER A 105 -8.35 -11.94 3.28
C SER A 105 -8.39 -10.67 2.43
N LEU A 106 -8.76 -10.82 1.16
CA LEU A 106 -8.89 -9.68 0.24
C LEU A 106 -9.91 -8.65 0.75
N SER A 107 -11.05 -9.10 1.30
CA SER A 107 -12.06 -8.20 1.87
C SER A 107 -11.51 -7.38 3.03
N ASN A 108 -10.80 -7.99 3.98
CA ASN A 108 -10.20 -7.27 5.10
C ASN A 108 -9.14 -6.26 4.64
N ILE A 109 -8.34 -6.63 3.64
CA ILE A 109 -7.33 -5.77 3.03
C ILE A 109 -7.97 -4.55 2.36
N LEU A 110 -9.03 -4.78 1.57
CA LEU A 110 -9.75 -3.72 0.87
C LEU A 110 -10.50 -2.80 1.83
N GLN A 111 -11.17 -3.34 2.86
CA GLN A 111 -11.79 -2.56 3.92
C GLN A 111 -10.78 -1.65 4.61
N HIS A 112 -9.60 -2.17 4.95
CA HIS A 112 -8.54 -1.37 5.57
C HIS A 112 -8.07 -0.26 4.62
N LYS A 113 -7.81 -0.59 3.34
CA LYS A 113 -7.43 0.40 2.31
C LYS A 113 -8.48 1.49 2.17
N PHE A 114 -9.76 1.12 2.11
CA PHE A 114 -10.86 2.06 1.96
C PHE A 114 -10.95 3.01 3.15
N LYS A 115 -10.84 2.49 4.38
CA LYS A 115 -10.83 3.30 5.60
C LYS A 115 -9.63 4.25 5.64
N ARG A 116 -8.43 3.79 5.25
CA ARG A 116 -7.20 4.61 5.26
C ARG A 116 -7.22 5.73 4.22
N LEU A 117 -7.78 5.48 3.04
CA LEU A 117 -7.88 6.50 1.98
C LEU A 117 -9.06 7.43 2.23
N GLY A 118 -10.22 6.88 2.58
CA GLY A 118 -11.45 7.63 2.81
C GLY A 118 -11.35 8.57 4.01
N SER A 119 -10.51 8.27 5.01
CA SER A 119 -10.30 9.17 6.16
C SER A 119 -9.68 10.52 5.79
N SER A 120 -9.13 10.65 4.57
CA SER A 120 -8.64 11.94 4.07
C SER A 120 -9.74 12.82 3.46
N ALA A 121 -10.93 12.27 3.22
CA ALA A 121 -12.00 12.93 2.47
C ALA A 121 -13.35 12.93 3.20
N LEU A 122 -13.58 12.02 4.15
CA LEU A 122 -14.87 11.85 4.83
C LEU A 122 -14.69 11.82 6.35
N GLU A 123 -15.70 12.31 7.05
CA GLU A 123 -15.79 12.15 8.50
C GLU A 123 -15.90 10.67 8.87
N LYS A 124 -15.41 10.31 10.06
CA LYS A 124 -15.27 8.90 10.47
C LYS A 124 -16.59 8.12 10.36
N ASP A 125 -17.68 8.67 10.85
CA ASP A 125 -18.97 7.97 10.87
C ASP A 125 -19.59 7.88 9.47
N GLU A 126 -19.42 8.93 8.66
CA GLU A 126 -19.83 8.95 7.25
C GLU A 126 -19.06 7.90 6.44
N LEU A 127 -17.74 7.80 6.65
CA LEU A 127 -16.90 6.81 6.01
C LEU A 127 -17.30 5.38 6.37
N VAL A 128 -17.59 5.11 7.65
CA VAL A 128 -18.05 3.80 8.09
C VAL A 128 -19.36 3.44 7.41
N GLN A 129 -20.33 4.36 7.38
CA GLN A 129 -21.61 4.12 6.72
C GLN A 129 -21.46 3.93 5.21
N PHE A 130 -20.61 4.72 4.56
CA PHE A 130 -20.34 4.63 3.13
C PHE A 130 -19.74 3.27 2.76
N VAL A 131 -18.75 2.79 3.51
CA VAL A 131 -18.18 1.44 3.30
C VAL A 131 -19.24 0.37 3.52
N MET A 132 -20.03 0.46 4.59
CA MET A 132 -21.10 -0.51 4.85
C MET A 132 -22.14 -0.56 3.73
N ASN A 133 -22.54 0.59 3.17
CA ASN A 133 -23.49 0.63 2.05
C ASN A 133 -22.91 -0.03 0.79
N LEU A 134 -21.62 0.18 0.50
CA LEU A 134 -20.96 -0.44 -0.65
C LEU A 134 -20.83 -1.96 -0.50
N GLU A 135 -20.58 -2.45 0.71
CA GLU A 135 -20.48 -3.88 0.99
C GLU A 135 -21.83 -4.60 0.92
N ASN A 136 -22.92 -3.86 1.16
CA ASN A 136 -24.29 -4.37 1.12
C ASN A 136 -25.08 -3.76 -0.05
N ILE A 137 -24.40 -3.43 -1.16
CA ILE A 137 -25.00 -2.71 -2.29
C ILE A 137 -26.24 -3.41 -2.88
N SER A 138 -26.30 -4.74 -2.79
CA SER A 138 -27.44 -5.54 -3.24
C SER A 138 -28.68 -5.41 -2.36
N GLU A 139 -28.53 -4.90 -1.14
CA GLU A 139 -29.61 -4.70 -0.16
C GLU A 139 -30.19 -3.29 -0.19
N LEU A 140 -29.55 -2.37 -0.94
CA LEU A 140 -29.99 -0.99 -1.06
C LEU A 140 -31.23 -0.88 -1.96
N ASP A 141 -32.14 0.00 -1.59
CA ASP A 141 -33.24 0.41 -2.46
C ASP A 141 -32.75 1.35 -3.59
N ASN A 142 -33.64 1.65 -4.54
CA ASN A 142 -33.30 2.48 -5.71
C ASN A 142 -32.86 3.91 -5.33
N GLU A 143 -33.42 4.50 -4.27
CA GLU A 143 -33.05 5.86 -3.84
C GLU A 143 -31.68 5.85 -3.17
N GLN A 144 -31.44 4.88 -2.28
CA GLN A 144 -30.15 4.66 -1.63
C GLN A 144 -29.04 4.37 -2.64
N LEU A 145 -29.32 3.53 -3.66
CA LEU A 145 -28.35 3.20 -4.70
C LEU A 145 -28.01 4.43 -5.56
N LYS A 146 -29.01 5.26 -5.87
CA LYS A 146 -28.83 6.50 -6.63
C LYS A 146 -27.95 7.51 -5.88
N SER A 147 -28.13 7.62 -4.56
CA SER A 147 -27.40 8.56 -3.71
C SER A 147 -26.11 7.98 -3.10
N ILE A 148 -25.71 6.75 -3.44
CA ILE A 148 -24.64 6.04 -2.72
C ILE A 148 -23.29 6.79 -2.74
N TYR A 149 -23.02 7.56 -3.79
CA TYR A 149 -21.81 8.39 -3.92
C TYR A 149 -22.03 9.88 -3.62
N GLU A 150 -23.20 10.25 -3.11
CA GLU A 150 -23.48 11.60 -2.61
C GLU A 150 -22.84 11.77 -1.23
N CYS A 151 -21.53 12.02 -1.22
CA CYS A 151 -20.75 12.20 0.01
C CYS A 151 -20.43 13.69 0.25
N ASN A 152 -20.31 14.07 1.53
CA ASN A 152 -19.84 15.39 1.95
C ASN A 152 -18.30 15.44 1.96
N ILE A 153 -17.72 15.39 0.75
CA ILE A 153 -16.27 15.38 0.57
C ILE A 153 -15.64 16.62 1.21
N LYS A 154 -14.71 16.39 2.14
CA LYS A 154 -13.83 17.40 2.71
C LYS A 154 -12.63 17.58 1.80
N TYR A 155 -12.56 18.75 1.20
CA TYR A 155 -11.39 19.15 0.42
C TYR A 155 -10.31 19.66 1.36
N ALA A 156 -9.06 19.28 1.10
CA ALA A 156 -7.93 19.86 1.79
C ALA A 156 -7.68 21.28 1.27
N ASP A 157 -7.38 22.21 2.18
CA ASP A 157 -7.01 23.59 1.82
C ASP A 157 -5.65 23.66 1.12
N GLN A 158 -4.81 22.64 1.34
CA GLN A 158 -3.47 22.53 0.77
C GLN A 158 -3.26 21.18 0.07
N PRO A 159 -2.46 21.13 -1.02
CA PRO A 159 -2.07 19.88 -1.65
C PRO A 159 -1.33 18.96 -0.68
N LEU A 160 -1.56 17.66 -0.81
CA LEU A 160 -0.86 16.62 -0.03
C LEU A 160 0.66 16.59 -0.30
N ASP A 161 1.10 17.18 -1.41
CA ASP A 161 2.47 17.18 -1.92
C ASP A 161 3.13 18.57 -1.89
N MET A 162 2.52 19.55 -1.21
CA MET A 162 3.11 20.88 -1.03
C MET A 162 4.54 20.78 -0.47
N ASP A 163 5.51 21.38 -1.17
CA ASP A 163 6.87 21.51 -0.65
C ASP A 163 6.86 22.50 0.53
N ILE A 164 7.59 22.17 1.60
CA ILE A 164 7.77 23.05 2.76
C ILE A 164 8.45 24.36 2.34
N ASN A 165 9.18 24.35 1.22
CA ASN A 165 9.80 25.54 0.65
C ASN A 165 8.82 26.42 -0.14
N ASP A 166 7.77 25.85 -0.75
CA ASP A 166 6.76 26.63 -1.49
C ASP A 166 5.89 27.46 -0.54
N ALA A 167 5.68 27.00 0.69
CA ALA A 167 4.92 27.72 1.72
C ALA A 167 5.60 28.99 2.24
N LYS A 168 6.88 29.23 1.91
CA LYS A 168 7.65 30.41 2.38
C LYS A 168 7.63 31.59 1.42
N ASP A 169 7.22 31.39 0.17
CA ASP A 169 7.19 32.44 -0.85
C ASP A 169 5.85 33.20 -0.89
N GLU A 170 4.89 32.85 -0.02
CA GLU A 170 3.56 33.49 0.08
C GLU A 170 3.34 34.31 1.38
N ALA A 171 4.36 34.53 2.22
CA ALA A 171 4.27 35.27 3.49
C ALA A 171 4.94 36.65 3.48
#